data_AF-A0A3M8GJY8-F1
#
_entry.id   AF-A0A3M8GJY8-F1
#
_cell.length_a   1.000
_cell.length_b   1.000
_cell.length_c   1.000
_cell.angle_alpha   90.00
_cell.angle_beta   90.00
_cell.angle_gamma   90.00
#
_symmetry.space_group_name_H-M   'P 1'
#
loop_
_entity.id
_entity.type
_entity.pdbx_description
1 polymer ?
#
loop_
_entity_poly.entity_id
_entity_poly.type
_entity_poly.pdbx_seq_one_letter_code
_entity_poly.pdbx_strand_id
1 'polypeptide(L)'
;MKSMNPKFKMLPLLVLGMTLITFTSCSKDEDEMEPPVVEVADIRFRVNLTKIKATDTSGEGDADNVELEIYGDLTTSLTIGTTVDTRVLWSTVYEEAIRVGQNDTQLTGEAIFTVPEDQLSNSSITCAGELDENDGGGFSQFQGDESSTFTLAAINGTQDVELTFSDTPGQTSVVTYTITRL
;
A
#
# COMPACT_ATOMS: atom_id res chain seq x y z
N MET A 1 -53.35 -14.67 -70.93
CA MET A 1 -52.13 -13.88 -71.21
C MET A 1 -50.95 -14.53 -70.49
N LYS A 2 -49.84 -14.75 -71.22
CA LYS A 2 -48.43 -15.05 -70.82
C LYS A 2 -48.21 -16.01 -69.62
N SER A 3 -47.76 -17.25 -69.80
CA SER A 3 -46.41 -17.72 -70.21
C SER A 3 -45.26 -17.15 -69.36
N MET A 4 -44.67 -17.96 -68.47
CA MET A 4 -43.26 -18.40 -68.55
C MET A 4 -42.91 -19.42 -67.44
N ASN A 5 -42.55 -20.62 -67.91
CA ASN A 5 -41.86 -21.75 -67.28
C ASN A 5 -40.32 -21.47 -67.26
N PRO A 6 -39.39 -22.40 -66.92
CA PRO A 6 -39.29 -23.45 -65.88
C PRO A 6 -37.82 -23.67 -65.33
N LYS A 7 -37.62 -24.79 -64.59
CA LYS A 7 -36.41 -25.67 -64.46
C LYS A 7 -35.24 -25.27 -63.54
N PHE A 8 -34.90 -26.18 -62.60
CA PHE A 8 -33.60 -26.89 -62.45
C PHE A 8 -33.82 -28.02 -61.40
N LYS A 9 -33.99 -29.31 -61.77
CA LYS A 9 -33.00 -30.42 -61.89
C LYS A 9 -32.26 -30.76 -60.57
N MET A 10 -32.54 -31.95 -59.97
CA MET A 10 -31.70 -33.20 -59.93
C MET A 10 -30.41 -33.03 -59.07
N LEU A 11 -29.95 -33.91 -58.16
CA LEU A 11 -30.02 -35.38 -57.98
C LEU A 11 -29.45 -35.73 -56.55
N PRO A 12 -29.65 -36.96 -56.00
CA PRO A 12 -29.17 -37.43 -54.69
C PRO A 12 -27.81 -38.19 -54.78
N LEU A 13 -27.41 -38.89 -53.68
CA LEU A 13 -26.17 -39.68 -53.36
C LEU A 13 -25.13 -38.88 -52.56
N LEU A 14 -24.50 -39.38 -51.50
CA LEU A 14 -23.93 -40.73 -51.32
C LEU A 14 -23.79 -41.10 -49.82
N VAL A 15 -23.90 -42.40 -49.56
CA VAL A 15 -23.72 -43.14 -48.30
C VAL A 15 -22.24 -43.35 -47.96
N LEU A 16 -21.86 -43.27 -46.68
CA LEU A 16 -20.80 -44.06 -46.03
C LEU A 16 -20.95 -43.89 -44.50
N GLY A 17 -21.13 -44.87 -43.61
CA GLY A 17 -20.99 -46.32 -43.69
C GLY A 17 -19.77 -46.81 -42.88
N MET A 18 -19.99 -47.12 -41.58
CA MET A 18 -19.16 -47.96 -40.66
C MET A 18 -17.77 -47.40 -40.27
N THR A 19 -17.20 -47.59 -39.06
CA THR A 19 -17.18 -48.79 -38.21
C THR A 19 -16.73 -48.45 -36.76
N LEU A 20 -17.20 -49.24 -35.80
CA LEU A 20 -16.85 -49.29 -34.37
C LEU A 20 -15.46 -49.91 -34.09
N ILE A 21 -14.79 -49.36 -33.06
CA ILE A 21 -13.99 -49.97 -31.97
C ILE A 21 -12.82 -50.92 -32.30
N THR A 22 -11.65 -50.59 -31.73
CA THR A 22 -10.80 -51.56 -31.03
C THR A 22 -10.28 -50.98 -29.71
N PHE A 23 -10.37 -51.78 -28.64
CA PHE A 23 -9.76 -51.57 -27.33
C PHE A 23 -8.27 -51.93 -27.39
N THR A 24 -7.41 -51.15 -26.74
CA THR A 24 -6.09 -51.59 -26.28
C THR A 24 -5.90 -51.25 -24.82
N SER A 25 -5.49 -52.29 -24.08
CA SER A 25 -5.31 -52.42 -22.65
C SER A 25 -3.88 -52.05 -22.22
N CYS A 26 -3.74 -51.74 -20.93
CA CYS A 26 -2.52 -51.79 -20.09
C CYS A 26 -1.58 -50.56 -20.01
N SER A 27 -1.75 -49.88 -18.87
CA SER A 27 -0.73 -49.49 -17.88
C SER A 27 0.07 -48.19 -18.09
N LYS A 28 0.12 -47.46 -16.96
CA LYS A 28 0.96 -46.33 -16.55
C LYS A 28 0.41 -44.93 -16.74
N ASP A 29 0.29 -44.33 -15.56
CA ASP A 29 0.21 -42.94 -15.15
C ASP A 29 -0.99 -42.17 -15.67
N GLU A 30 -1.94 -42.00 -14.74
CA GLU A 30 -2.81 -40.84 -14.68
C GLU A 30 -1.89 -39.60 -14.61
N ASP A 31 -1.38 -39.18 -15.77
CA ASP A 31 -0.97 -37.79 -15.98
C ASP A 31 -2.26 -36.96 -15.92
N GLU A 32 -2.78 -36.79 -14.69
CA GLU A 32 -3.61 -35.66 -14.34
C GLU A 32 -2.81 -34.45 -14.78
N MET A 33 -3.18 -33.89 -15.93
CA MET A 33 -2.63 -32.65 -16.42
C MET A 33 -3.03 -31.60 -15.39
N GLU A 34 -2.17 -31.37 -14.38
CA GLU A 34 -2.38 -30.33 -13.38
C GLU A 34 -2.68 -29.04 -14.15
N PRO A 35 -3.81 -28.36 -13.86
CA PRO A 35 -4.13 -27.13 -14.54
C PRO A 35 -2.95 -26.16 -14.36
N PRO A 36 -2.58 -25.40 -15.40
CA PRO A 36 -1.45 -24.49 -15.30
C PRO A 36 -1.65 -23.55 -14.11
N VAL A 37 -0.69 -23.55 -13.20
CA VAL A 37 -0.65 -22.62 -12.07
C VAL A 37 -0.56 -21.22 -12.67
N VAL A 38 -1.61 -20.42 -12.50
CA VAL A 38 -1.58 -19.01 -12.87
C VAL A 38 -0.76 -18.31 -11.78
N GLU A 39 0.47 -17.91 -12.10
CA GLU A 39 1.25 -17.05 -11.20
C GLU A 39 0.56 -15.68 -11.12
N VAL A 40 0.18 -15.28 -9.90
CA VAL A 40 -0.34 -13.94 -9.63
C VAL A 40 0.85 -12.98 -9.61
N ALA A 41 0.76 -11.86 -10.33
CA ALA A 41 1.80 -10.86 -10.33
C ALA A 41 1.90 -10.16 -8.97
N ASP A 42 3.12 -9.79 -8.57
CA ASP A 42 3.37 -9.00 -7.37
C ASP A 42 3.43 -7.50 -7.70
N ILE A 43 2.78 -6.69 -6.85
CA ILE A 43 2.87 -5.23 -6.87
C ILE A 43 3.67 -4.79 -5.65
N ARG A 44 4.56 -3.80 -5.84
CA ARG A 44 5.36 -3.26 -4.73
C ARG A 44 4.95 -1.84 -4.39
N PHE A 45 5.01 -1.53 -3.11
CA PHE A 45 4.79 -0.20 -2.56
C PHE A 45 6.01 0.20 -1.74
N ARG A 46 6.55 1.39 -2.00
CA ARG A 46 7.57 2.03 -1.18
C ARG A 46 6.91 3.09 -0.31
N VAL A 47 7.18 3.06 0.98
CA VAL A 47 6.81 4.11 1.93
C VAL A 47 8.09 4.76 2.42
N ASN A 48 8.21 6.06 2.19
CA ASN A 48 9.30 6.87 2.72
C ASN A 48 8.77 7.80 3.81
N LEU A 49 9.47 7.88 4.92
CA LEU A 49 9.38 9.01 5.82
C LEU A 49 10.30 10.10 5.29
N THR A 50 9.75 11.28 4.99
CA THR A 50 10.50 12.32 4.27
C THR A 50 10.89 13.48 5.16
N LYS A 51 9.99 14.02 5.96
CA LYS A 51 10.28 15.24 6.72
C LYS A 51 9.34 15.44 7.89
N ILE A 52 9.79 16.29 8.79
CA ILE A 52 9.00 16.83 9.89
C ILE A 52 9.21 18.34 9.95
N LYS A 53 8.17 19.08 10.32
CA LYS A 53 8.26 20.47 10.74
C LYS A 53 7.45 20.64 12.00
N ALA A 54 7.83 21.60 12.83
CA ALA A 54 7.13 21.91 14.06
C ALA A 54 6.91 23.42 14.18
N THR A 55 5.89 23.80 14.93
CA THR A 55 5.56 25.19 15.21
C THR A 55 5.19 25.29 16.67
N ASP A 56 5.89 26.15 17.40
CA ASP A 56 5.51 26.56 18.75
C ASP A 56 5.02 28.00 18.75
N THR A 57 3.80 28.20 19.22
CA THR A 57 3.14 29.48 19.46
C THR A 57 2.57 29.58 20.87
N SER A 58 2.85 28.59 21.72
CA SER A 58 2.39 28.55 23.12
C SER A 58 2.94 29.72 23.92
N GLY A 59 4.15 30.18 23.58
CA GLY A 59 4.89 31.19 24.34
C GLY A 59 5.49 30.62 25.63
N GLU A 60 5.41 29.31 25.82
CA GLU A 60 6.17 28.54 26.81
C GLU A 60 7.57 28.22 26.25
N GLY A 61 8.49 27.76 27.10
CA GLY A 61 9.86 27.41 26.71
C GLY A 61 10.87 28.57 26.69
N ASP A 62 12.00 28.35 26.02
CA ASP A 62 13.02 29.38 25.80
C ASP A 62 12.51 30.38 24.76
N ALA A 63 12.28 31.63 25.17
CA ALA A 63 11.75 32.68 24.30
C ALA A 63 12.63 32.98 23.07
N ASP A 64 13.89 32.54 23.08
CA ASP A 64 14.81 32.63 21.96
C ASP A 64 14.78 31.38 21.04
N ASN A 65 14.07 30.31 21.43
CA ASN A 65 13.96 29.03 20.73
C ASN A 65 12.52 28.75 20.25
N VAL A 66 12.29 28.82 18.94
CA VAL A 66 11.01 28.46 18.30
C VAL A 66 10.97 26.99 17.83
N GLU A 67 11.94 26.18 18.26
CA GLU A 67 12.09 24.78 17.90
C GLU A 67 11.65 23.87 19.05
N LEU A 68 10.93 22.80 18.73
CA LEU A 68 10.58 21.72 19.65
C LEU A 68 11.65 20.64 19.60
N GLU A 69 12.03 20.07 20.75
CA GLU A 69 12.82 18.84 20.80
C GLU A 69 11.87 17.64 20.67
N ILE A 70 11.78 17.07 19.46
CA ILE A 70 10.84 16.00 19.13
C ILE A 70 11.48 14.62 19.28
N TYR A 71 10.73 13.69 19.88
CA TYR A 71 11.09 12.28 19.96
C TYR A 71 9.85 11.37 19.91
N GLY A 72 10.04 10.06 19.84
CA GLY A 72 8.96 9.07 19.69
C GLY A 72 9.17 8.13 18.52
N ASP A 73 8.07 7.56 18.02
CA ASP A 73 8.07 6.49 17.02
C ASP A 73 7.22 6.86 15.80
N LEU A 74 7.76 6.60 14.61
CA LEU A 74 7.07 6.76 13.34
C LEU A 74 7.12 5.43 12.59
N THR A 75 5.94 4.89 12.27
CA THR A 75 5.78 3.56 11.71
C THR A 75 4.95 3.55 10.44
N THR A 76 5.01 2.43 9.73
CA THR A 76 4.06 2.11 8.66
C THR A 76 3.70 0.63 8.69
N SER A 77 2.45 0.32 8.37
CA SER A 77 1.95 -1.06 8.39
C SER A 77 1.27 -1.40 7.07
N LEU A 78 1.61 -2.56 6.52
CA LEU A 78 0.81 -3.22 5.49
C LEU A 78 -0.21 -4.13 6.18
N THR A 79 -1.48 -4.01 5.80
CA THR A 79 -2.52 -4.97 6.16
C THR A 79 -3.02 -5.68 4.92
N ILE A 80 -3.06 -7.02 4.95
CA ILE A 80 -3.71 -7.86 3.93
C ILE A 80 -4.72 -8.75 4.66
N GLY A 81 -6.01 -8.47 4.49
CA GLY A 81 -7.06 -9.15 5.25
C GLY A 81 -6.90 -8.95 6.76
N THR A 82 -6.51 -9.99 7.49
CA THR A 82 -6.26 -9.95 8.95
C THR A 82 -4.78 -9.94 9.33
N THR A 83 -3.88 -10.05 8.35
CA THR A 83 -2.43 -10.07 8.60
C THR A 83 -1.90 -8.65 8.55
N VAL A 84 -1.11 -8.26 9.55
CA VAL A 84 -0.49 -6.94 9.66
C VAL A 84 1.03 -7.10 9.75
N ASP A 85 1.77 -6.45 8.85
CA ASP A 85 3.24 -6.30 8.88
C ASP A 85 3.57 -4.83 9.16
N THR A 86 4.11 -4.56 10.35
CA THR A 86 4.47 -3.20 10.79
C THR A 86 5.99 -3.00 10.74
N ARG A 87 6.42 -1.87 10.20
CA ARG A 87 7.81 -1.44 10.07
C ARG A 87 8.00 -0.11 10.79
N VAL A 88 9.03 -0.02 11.62
CA VAL A 88 9.48 1.25 12.19
C VAL A 88 10.30 1.98 11.12
N LEU A 89 9.95 3.23 10.82
CA LEU A 89 10.67 4.08 9.88
C LEU A 89 11.63 5.02 10.59
N TRP A 90 11.26 5.47 11.79
CA TRP A 90 12.08 6.30 12.65
C TRP A 90 11.66 6.10 14.10
N SER A 91 12.64 6.13 15.00
CA SER A 91 12.46 5.98 16.43
C SER A 91 13.61 6.72 17.10
N THR A 92 13.29 7.59 18.04
CA THR A 92 14.30 8.23 18.89
C THR A 92 13.77 8.40 20.30
N VAL A 93 14.68 8.37 21.26
CA VAL A 93 14.38 8.56 22.68
C VAL A 93 14.61 10.02 23.07
N TYR A 94 14.12 10.42 24.25
CA TYR A 94 14.24 11.78 24.77
C TYR A 94 15.68 12.32 24.73
N GLU A 95 16.67 11.52 25.12
CA GLU A 95 18.08 11.94 25.13
C GLU A 95 18.66 12.18 23.73
N GLU A 96 17.99 11.67 22.69
CA GLU A 96 18.35 11.77 21.28
C GLU A 96 17.29 12.55 20.49
N ALA A 97 16.48 13.35 21.18
CA ALA A 97 15.47 14.20 20.57
C ALA A 97 16.10 15.14 19.55
N ILE A 98 15.36 15.38 18.46
CA ILE A 98 15.80 16.25 17.38
C ILE A 98 15.15 17.62 17.52
N ARG A 99 15.90 18.68 17.23
CA ARG A 99 15.34 20.03 17.17
C ARG A 99 14.60 20.22 15.85
N VAL A 100 13.33 20.57 15.95
CA VAL A 100 12.45 20.76 14.80
C VAL A 100 11.81 22.14 14.90
N GLY A 101 12.04 22.98 13.90
CA GLY A 101 11.41 24.29 13.77
C GLY A 101 10.40 24.33 12.62
N GLN A 102 10.04 25.54 12.21
CA GLN A 102 9.05 25.79 11.14
C GLN A 102 9.53 25.38 9.74
N ASN A 103 10.83 25.20 9.56
CA ASN A 103 11.41 24.69 8.33
C ASN A 103 11.38 23.16 8.33
N ASP A 104 11.32 22.57 7.14
CA ASP A 104 11.38 21.13 6.99
C ASP A 104 12.73 20.58 7.50
N THR A 105 12.67 19.76 8.54
CA THR A 105 13.75 18.88 8.97
C THR A 105 13.61 17.55 8.26
N GLN A 106 14.64 17.14 7.52
CA GLN A 106 14.62 15.86 6.81
C GLN A 106 14.62 14.70 7.80
N LEU A 107 13.69 13.78 7.62
CA LEU A 107 13.73 12.46 8.24
C LEU A 107 14.04 11.42 7.16
N THR A 108 14.65 10.31 7.56
CA THR A 108 14.98 9.23 6.64
C THR A 108 14.52 7.91 7.24
N GLY A 109 13.54 7.29 6.59
CA GLY A 109 13.08 5.94 6.85
C GLY A 109 12.41 5.39 5.60
N GLU A 110 12.65 4.12 5.29
CA GLU A 110 12.07 3.45 4.11
C GLU A 110 11.52 2.07 4.51
N ALA A 111 10.34 1.75 4.00
CA ALA A 111 9.82 0.39 3.94
C ALA A 111 9.37 0.05 2.51
N ILE A 112 9.59 -1.19 2.10
CA ILE A 112 9.03 -1.74 0.86
C ILE A 112 8.13 -2.92 1.22
N PHE A 113 6.92 -2.87 0.70
CA PHE A 113 5.91 -3.90 0.83
C PHE A 113 5.64 -4.54 -0.53
N THR A 114 5.40 -5.85 -0.53
CA THR A 114 5.01 -6.62 -1.71
C THR A 114 3.62 -7.19 -1.47
N VAL A 115 2.73 -7.03 -2.45
CA VAL A 115 1.34 -7.44 -2.36
C VAL A 115 0.96 -8.18 -3.65
N PRO A 116 0.43 -9.41 -3.57
CA PRO A 116 -0.11 -10.09 -4.73
C PRO A 116 -1.23 -9.27 -5.37
N GLU A 117 -1.27 -9.18 -6.70
CA GLU A 117 -2.21 -8.33 -7.45
C GLU A 117 -3.67 -8.66 -7.13
N ASP A 118 -4.00 -9.93 -6.90
CA ASP A 118 -5.35 -10.37 -6.53
C ASP A 118 -5.76 -9.95 -5.10
N GLN A 119 -4.80 -9.65 -4.22
CA GLN A 119 -5.01 -9.10 -2.88
C GLN A 119 -5.03 -7.56 -2.86
N LEU A 120 -4.77 -6.87 -3.97
CA LEU A 120 -4.66 -5.41 -3.94
C LEU A 120 -5.94 -4.71 -3.41
N SER A 121 -7.10 -5.27 -3.72
CA SER A 121 -8.42 -4.73 -3.31
C SER A 121 -8.73 -4.92 -1.82
N ASN A 122 -8.05 -5.84 -1.13
CA ASN A 122 -8.26 -6.13 0.30
C ASN A 122 -7.07 -5.68 1.18
N SER A 123 -6.16 -4.91 0.60
CA SER A 123 -4.93 -4.49 1.24
C SER A 123 -4.89 -2.98 1.48
N SER A 124 -4.22 -2.57 2.56
CA SER A 124 -4.03 -1.16 2.91
C SER A 124 -2.65 -0.89 3.49
N ILE A 125 -2.16 0.34 3.32
CA ILE A 125 -1.02 0.88 4.07
C ILE A 125 -1.55 1.87 5.09
N THR A 126 -1.05 1.76 6.32
CA THR A 126 -1.23 2.75 7.38
C THR A 126 0.11 3.44 7.63
N CYS A 127 0.11 4.77 7.68
CA CYS A 127 1.20 5.55 8.27
C CYS A 127 0.72 5.97 9.66
N ALA A 128 1.56 5.77 10.67
CA ALA A 128 1.21 6.08 12.05
C ALA A 128 2.42 6.59 12.82
N GLY A 129 2.17 7.31 13.89
CA GLY A 129 3.21 7.76 14.78
C GLY A 129 2.69 8.17 16.14
N GLU A 130 3.59 8.15 17.10
CA GLU A 130 3.40 8.68 18.45
C GLU A 130 4.57 9.61 18.72
N LEU A 131 4.29 10.88 19.01
CA LEU A 131 5.32 11.89 19.24
C LEU A 131 5.14 12.53 20.61
N ASP A 132 6.29 12.77 21.24
CA ASP A 132 6.45 13.62 22.40
C ASP A 132 7.38 14.79 22.04
N GLU A 133 7.30 15.85 22.83
CA GLU A 133 8.19 17.01 22.72
C GLU A 133 8.77 17.45 24.05
N ASN A 134 9.77 18.33 23.96
CA ASN A 134 10.27 19.19 25.02
C ASN A 134 10.64 20.57 24.45
N ASP A 135 10.05 21.61 25.01
CA ASP A 135 10.21 23.02 24.60
C ASP A 135 11.41 23.71 25.29
N GLY A 136 12.21 22.95 26.03
CA GLY A 136 13.33 23.46 26.84
C GLY A 136 12.92 23.88 28.26
N GLY A 137 11.63 23.81 28.62
CA GLY A 137 11.12 24.02 29.97
C GLY A 137 11.43 22.87 30.95
N GLY A 138 12.01 21.77 30.46
CA GLY A 138 12.46 20.64 31.27
C GLY A 138 11.36 19.63 31.62
N PHE A 139 10.23 19.69 30.92
CA PHE A 139 9.15 18.70 31.01
C PHE A 139 8.81 18.24 29.61
N SER A 140 8.62 16.93 29.46
CA SER A 140 8.10 16.42 28.20
C SER A 140 6.58 16.48 28.15
N GLN A 141 6.06 16.79 26.96
CA GLN A 141 4.64 16.83 26.69
C GLN A 141 4.30 15.95 25.49
N PHE A 142 3.14 15.31 25.56
CA PHE A 142 2.62 14.46 24.51
C PHE A 142 2.11 15.31 23.34
N GLN A 143 2.61 15.06 22.12
CA GLN A 143 2.17 15.76 20.91
C GLN A 143 1.00 15.05 20.21
N GLY A 144 0.87 13.73 20.38
CA GLY A 144 -0.25 12.94 19.87
C GLY A 144 0.13 11.54 19.42
N ASP A 145 -0.90 10.72 19.20
CA ASP A 145 -0.86 9.43 18.49
C ASP A 145 -1.77 9.54 17.26
N GLU A 146 -1.15 9.63 16.08
CA GLU A 146 -1.81 9.96 14.84
C GLU A 146 -1.61 8.86 13.80
N SER A 147 -2.64 8.60 13.00
CA SER A 147 -2.54 7.64 11.90
C SER A 147 -3.45 7.95 10.73
N SER A 148 -3.04 7.50 9.55
CA SER A 148 -3.83 7.56 8.32
C SER A 148 -3.68 6.29 7.50
N THR A 149 -4.81 5.74 7.05
CA THR A 149 -4.88 4.47 6.32
C THR A 149 -5.37 4.68 4.89
N PHE A 150 -4.74 3.98 3.94
CA PHE A 150 -5.02 4.09 2.51
C PHE A 150 -5.18 2.70 1.90
N THR A 151 -6.25 2.50 1.14
CA THR A 151 -6.43 1.27 0.35
C THR A 151 -5.45 1.25 -0.82
N LEU A 152 -4.79 0.12 -1.05
CA LEU A 152 -3.74 0.04 -2.08
C LEU A 152 -4.29 0.15 -3.50
N ALA A 153 -5.55 -0.26 -3.71
CA ALA A 153 -6.24 -0.09 -4.99
C ALA A 153 -6.42 1.38 -5.41
N ALA A 154 -6.37 2.33 -4.47
CA ALA A 154 -6.49 3.77 -4.77
C ALA A 154 -5.14 4.42 -5.15
N ILE A 155 -4.02 3.75 -4.89
CA ILE A 155 -2.67 4.31 -5.08
C ILE A 155 -2.18 3.94 -6.49
N ASN A 156 -2.19 4.91 -7.40
CA ASN A 156 -1.81 4.72 -8.81
C ASN A 156 -0.51 5.45 -9.21
N GLY A 157 0.34 5.75 -8.24
CA GLY A 157 1.60 6.46 -8.43
C GLY A 157 2.20 6.84 -7.08
N THR A 158 2.63 8.09 -6.97
CA THR A 158 3.15 8.68 -5.72
C THR A 158 2.09 9.57 -5.07
N GLN A 159 1.95 9.45 -3.76
CA GLN A 159 1.11 10.31 -2.92
C GLN A 159 1.87 10.69 -1.65
N ASP A 160 1.70 11.94 -1.22
CA ASP A 160 2.17 12.40 0.09
C ASP A 160 1.05 12.27 1.12
N VAL A 161 1.44 11.96 2.35
CA VAL A 161 0.56 11.80 3.51
C VAL A 161 1.13 12.65 4.62
N GLU A 162 0.32 13.53 5.19
CA GLU A 162 0.70 14.33 6.35
C GLU A 162 -0.05 13.83 7.59
N LEU A 163 0.69 13.58 8.67
CA LEU A 163 0.14 13.38 10.02
C LEU A 163 0.40 14.66 10.81
N THR A 164 -0.63 15.18 11.49
CA THR A 164 -0.54 16.42 12.27
C THR A 164 -0.78 16.11 13.74
N PHE A 165 0.26 16.31 14.54
CA PHE A 165 0.28 16.10 15.99
C PHE A 165 0.10 17.47 16.66
N SER A 166 -0.91 17.63 17.51
CA SER A 166 -1.27 18.95 18.07
C SER A 166 -2.01 18.88 19.41
N ASP A 167 -1.81 17.79 20.17
CA ASP A 167 -2.48 17.62 21.47
C ASP A 167 -2.07 18.68 22.50
N THR A 168 -0.85 19.21 22.37
CA THR A 168 -0.37 20.32 23.20
C THR A 168 -0.82 21.67 22.61
N PRO A 169 -1.58 22.49 23.35
CA PRO A 169 -2.08 23.76 22.84
C PRO A 169 -0.99 24.73 22.40
N GLY A 170 -1.12 25.26 21.17
CA GLY A 170 -0.16 26.22 20.62
C GLY A 170 1.07 25.57 19.99
N GLN A 171 1.22 24.26 20.11
CA GLN A 171 2.27 23.49 19.44
C GLN A 171 1.68 22.58 18.35
N THR A 172 2.43 22.37 17.29
CA THR A 172 2.03 21.46 16.20
C THR A 172 3.25 20.88 15.54
N SER A 173 3.26 19.56 15.35
CA SER A 173 4.23 18.85 14.52
C SER A 173 3.54 18.23 13.31
N VAL A 174 4.11 18.39 12.12
CA VAL A 174 3.58 17.79 10.89
C VAL A 174 4.65 16.87 10.29
N VAL A 175 4.34 15.59 10.22
CA VAL A 175 5.19 14.56 9.61
C VAL A 175 4.68 14.22 8.23
N THR A 176 5.57 14.22 7.23
CA THR A 176 5.23 13.82 5.87
C THR A 176 5.81 12.42 5.56
N TYR A 177 4.94 11.56 5.06
CA TYR A 177 5.27 10.30 4.42
C TYR A 177 5.01 10.42 2.92
N THR A 178 5.73 9.65 2.11
CA THR A 178 5.49 9.52 0.67
C THR A 178 5.32 8.05 0.33
N ILE A 179 4.17 7.70 -0.23
CA ILE A 179 3.85 6.34 -0.66
C ILE A 179 3.89 6.28 -2.18
N THR A 180 4.68 5.35 -2.73
CA THR A 180 4.84 5.15 -4.17
C THR A 180 4.55 3.71 -4.55
N ARG A 181 3.63 3.51 -5.48
CA ARG A 181 3.49 2.23 -6.20
C ARG A 181 4.60 2.10 -7.24
N LEU A 182 5.37 1.01 -7.17
CA LEU A 182 6.54 0.74 -8.03
C LEU A 182 6.19 -0.06 -9.28
#